data_AF-A0A925G554-F1
#
_entry.id   AF-A0A925G554-F1
#
_cell.length_a   1.000
_cell.length_b   1.000
_cell.length_c   1.000
_cell.angle_alpha   90.00
_cell.angle_beta   90.00
_cell.angle_gamma   90.00
#
_symmetry.space_group_name_H-M   'P 1'
#
loop_
_entity.id
_entity.type
_entity.pdbx_description
1 polymer ?
#
loop_
_entity_poly.entity_id
_entity_poly.type
_entity_poly.pdbx_seq_one_letter_code
_entity_poly.pdbx_strand_id
1 'polypeptide(L)'
;MIATSLWLLAQTQTQATKPGYFAPVALTLLITGGLAWLIAAVFGFGRARTFGSAARWFALTAVCLLIYHLQFLLLGIIAVMEFRRNNRDYGTMLNVGAFFNLFIVLGAICAIIGFTKMKTATPEIKTASAEPEATSPD
;
A
#
# COMPACT_ATOMS: atom_id res chain seq x y z
N MET A 1 -34.75 -24.71 -3.27
CA MET A 1 -33.82 -24.68 -4.42
C MET A 1 -34.23 -23.66 -5.50
N ILE A 2 -35.52 -23.38 -5.68
CA ILE A 2 -36.00 -22.34 -6.61
C ILE A 2 -35.75 -20.91 -6.07
N ALA A 3 -35.91 -20.69 -4.76
CA ALA A 3 -35.63 -19.40 -4.14
C ALA A 3 -34.15 -18.96 -4.29
N THR A 4 -33.21 -19.91 -4.20
CA THR A 4 -31.77 -19.65 -4.38
C THR A 4 -31.40 -19.33 -5.82
N SER A 5 -32.05 -19.96 -6.81
CA SER A 5 -31.82 -19.64 -8.23
C SER A 5 -32.45 -18.30 -8.63
N LEU A 6 -33.61 -17.94 -8.09
CA LEU A 6 -34.18 -16.59 -8.25
C LEU A 6 -33.30 -15.50 -7.64
N TRP A 7 -32.66 -15.77 -6.50
CA TRP A 7 -31.73 -14.83 -5.87
C TRP A 7 -30.45 -14.61 -6.70
N LEU A 8 -29.93 -15.68 -7.30
CA LEU A 8 -28.81 -15.63 -8.25
C LEU A 8 -29.17 -14.87 -9.55
N LEU A 9 -30.38 -15.04 -10.08
CA LEU A 9 -30.86 -14.25 -11.24
C LEU A 9 -31.15 -12.79 -10.89
N ALA A 10 -31.54 -12.48 -9.65
CA ALA A 10 -31.72 -11.10 -9.21
C ALA A 10 -30.38 -10.33 -9.13
N GLN A 11 -29.28 -11.02 -8.81
CA GLN A 11 -27.92 -10.43 -8.82
C GLN A 11 -27.38 -10.15 -10.24
N THR A 12 -27.84 -10.84 -11.27
CA THR A 12 -27.36 -10.59 -12.65
C THR A 12 -28.02 -9.38 -13.31
N GLN A 13 -29.18 -8.94 -12.79
CA GLN A 13 -29.93 -7.79 -13.30
C GLN A 13 -29.45 -6.45 -12.72
N THR A 14 -28.60 -6.46 -11.70
CA THR A 14 -27.80 -5.26 -11.38
C THR A 14 -26.66 -5.18 -12.38
N GLN A 15 -26.97 -4.86 -13.64
CA GLN A 15 -25.97 -4.22 -14.49
C GLN A 15 -25.57 -2.95 -13.75
N ALA A 16 -24.42 -3.02 -13.06
CA ALA A 16 -23.79 -1.86 -12.48
C ALA A 16 -23.50 -0.92 -13.66
N THR A 17 -24.44 -0.02 -13.95
CA THR A 17 -24.26 1.02 -14.94
C THR A 17 -23.10 1.84 -14.42
N LYS A 18 -21.91 1.57 -14.96
CA LYS A 18 -20.70 2.20 -14.46
C LYS A 18 -20.82 3.65 -14.90
N PRO A 19 -20.99 4.61 -13.98
CA PRO A 19 -21.12 6.00 -14.39
C PRO A 19 -19.85 6.38 -15.15
N GLY A 20 -20.00 7.07 -16.29
CA GLY A 20 -18.88 7.41 -17.17
C GLY A 20 -17.75 8.18 -16.47
N TYR A 21 -18.05 8.82 -15.34
CA TYR A 21 -17.11 9.52 -14.48
C TYR A 21 -16.23 8.61 -13.62
N PHE A 22 -16.57 7.32 -13.44
CA PHE A 22 -15.77 6.41 -12.62
C PHE A 22 -14.39 6.18 -13.20
N ALA A 23 -14.29 6.03 -14.53
CA ALA A 23 -13.01 5.79 -15.20
C ALA A 23 -12.02 6.95 -15.00
N PRO A 24 -12.36 8.23 -15.27
CA PRO A 24 -11.46 9.34 -15.02
C PRO A 24 -11.17 9.53 -13.53
N VAL A 25 -12.15 9.36 -12.63
CA VAL A 25 -11.92 9.47 -11.18
C VAL A 25 -10.94 8.41 -10.69
N ALA A 26 -11.14 7.14 -11.07
CA ALA A 26 -10.23 6.06 -10.72
C ALA A 26 -8.81 6.32 -11.25
N LEU A 27 -8.69 6.83 -12.48
CA LEU A 27 -7.40 7.16 -13.09
C LEU A 27 -6.70 8.31 -12.36
N THR A 28 -7.42 9.38 -11.99
CA THR A 28 -6.83 10.50 -11.22
C THR A 28 -6.33 10.05 -9.85
N LEU A 29 -7.11 9.23 -9.13
CA LEU A 29 -6.73 8.63 -7.84
C LEU A 29 -5.48 7.75 -7.97
N LEU A 30 -5.39 6.98 -9.06
CA LEU A 30 -4.26 6.11 -9.34
C LEU A 30 -2.97 6.91 -9.54
N ILE A 31 -3.04 7.98 -10.35
CA ILE A 31 -1.89 8.83 -10.66
C ILE A 31 -1.46 9.63 -9.44
N THR A 32 -2.39 10.29 -8.75
CA THR A 32 -2.08 11.05 -7.54
C THR A 32 -1.59 10.16 -6.41
N GLY A 33 -2.17 8.96 -6.25
CA GLY A 33 -1.70 7.95 -5.32
C GLY A 33 -0.28 7.49 -5.65
N GLY A 34 -0.01 7.10 -6.89
CA GLY A 34 1.33 6.70 -7.34
C GLY A 34 2.37 7.79 -7.12
N LEU A 35 2.02 9.05 -7.40
CA LEU A 35 2.89 10.20 -7.18
C LEU A 35 3.13 10.46 -5.69
N ALA A 36 2.10 10.34 -4.85
CA ALA A 36 2.23 10.47 -3.39
C ALA A 36 3.16 9.38 -2.81
N TRP A 37 3.03 8.13 -3.27
CA TRP A 37 3.92 7.03 -2.85
C TRP A 37 5.35 7.19 -3.36
N LEU A 38 5.54 7.74 -4.57
CA LEU A 38 6.86 8.10 -5.10
C LEU A 38 7.54 9.14 -4.23
N ILE A 39 6.82 10.22 -3.89
CA ILE A 39 7.31 11.26 -2.99
C ILE A 39 7.66 10.66 -1.62
N ALA A 40 6.78 9.81 -1.06
CA ALA A 40 7.02 9.13 0.20
C ALA A 40 8.26 8.22 0.16
N ALA A 41 8.48 7.49 -0.94
CA ALA A 41 9.66 6.66 -1.11
C ALA A 41 10.94 7.50 -1.17
N VAL A 42 10.96 8.58 -1.96
CA VAL A 42 12.12 9.48 -2.09
C VAL A 42 12.45 10.15 -0.75
N PHE A 43 11.46 10.70 -0.05
CA PHE A 43 11.68 11.27 1.29
C PHE A 43 12.10 10.22 2.31
N GLY A 44 11.55 9.01 2.24
CA GLY A 44 11.93 7.89 3.09
C GLY A 44 13.39 7.50 2.94
N PHE A 45 13.90 7.37 1.70
CA PHE A 45 15.32 7.09 1.46
C PHE A 45 16.22 8.30 1.80
N GLY A 46 15.77 9.52 1.52
CA GLY A 46 16.52 10.75 1.83
C GLY A 46 16.73 10.98 3.33
N ARG A 47 15.74 10.61 4.16
CA ARG A 47 15.81 10.68 5.64
C ARG A 47 16.27 9.39 6.32
N ALA A 48 16.48 8.30 5.57
CA ALA A 48 16.94 7.03 6.15
C ALA A 48 18.33 7.11 6.81
N ARG A 49 19.18 8.06 6.40
CA ARG A 49 20.49 8.27 7.02
C ARG A 49 20.40 8.96 8.40
N THR A 50 19.32 9.69 8.67
CA THR A 50 19.17 10.49 9.91
C THR A 50 18.16 9.94 10.92
N PHE A 51 17.19 9.11 10.50
CA PHE A 51 16.10 8.61 11.37
C PHE A 51 16.18 7.11 11.74
N GLY A 52 17.31 6.45 11.47
CA GLY A 52 17.57 5.07 11.90
C GLY A 52 16.79 3.98 11.16
N SER A 53 16.72 2.79 11.75
CA SER A 53 16.18 1.58 11.11
C SER A 53 14.69 1.69 10.75
N ALA A 54 13.89 2.44 11.51
CA ALA A 54 12.46 2.61 11.27
C ALA A 54 12.15 3.29 9.92
N ALA A 55 12.92 4.32 9.55
CA ALA A 55 12.74 5.03 8.27
C ALA A 55 12.98 4.14 7.05
N ARG A 56 13.85 3.13 7.17
CA ARG A 56 14.10 2.13 6.12
C ARG A 56 12.89 1.24 5.85
N TRP A 57 12.19 0.81 6.91
CA TRP A 57 10.97 0.00 6.79
C TRP A 57 9.79 0.78 6.21
N PHE A 58 9.70 2.09 6.50
CA PHE A 58 8.74 2.98 5.84
C PHE A 58 9.03 3.19 4.36
N ALA A 59 10.29 3.39 3.98
CA ALA A 59 10.68 3.49 2.58
C ALA A 59 10.34 2.19 1.82
N LEU A 60 10.59 1.03 2.42
CA LEU A 60 10.26 -0.27 1.82
C LEU A 60 8.74 -0.45 1.62
N THR A 61 7.93 0.02 2.57
CA THR A 61 6.47 0.06 2.42
C THR A 61 6.04 0.94 1.25
N ALA A 62 6.59 2.15 1.17
CA ALA A 62 6.27 3.09 0.10
C ALA A 62 6.62 2.52 -1.28
N VAL A 63 7.77 1.85 -1.40
CA VAL A 63 8.17 1.16 -2.64
C VAL A 63 7.20 0.03 -2.99
N CYS A 64 6.76 -0.77 -2.00
CA CYS A 64 5.82 -1.86 -2.23
C CYS A 64 4.47 -1.33 -2.75
N LEU A 65 3.96 -0.25 -2.13
CA LEU A 65 2.71 0.39 -2.55
C LEU A 65 2.83 1.15 -3.87
N LEU A 66 4.03 1.66 -4.20
CA LEU A 66 4.32 2.27 -5.50
C LEU A 66 4.28 1.23 -6.62
N ILE A 67 4.94 0.09 -6.42
CA ILE A 67 4.92 -1.04 -7.38
C ILE A 67 3.49 -1.52 -7.59
N TYR A 68 2.68 -1.64 -6.52
CA TYR A 68 1.26 -1.97 -6.61
C TYR A 68 0.48 -0.95 -7.45
N HIS A 69 0.66 0.36 -7.24
CA HIS A 69 -0.01 1.39 -8.05
C HIS A 69 0.40 1.32 -9.52
N LEU A 70 1.69 1.10 -9.80
CA LEU A 70 2.18 1.00 -11.18
C LEU A 70 1.57 -0.22 -11.91
N GLN A 71 1.46 -1.36 -11.21
CA GLN A 71 0.82 -2.57 -11.73
C GLN A 71 -0.68 -2.40 -11.93
N PHE A 72 -1.36 -1.75 -10.97
CA PHE A 72 -2.79 -1.46 -11.07
C PHE A 72 -3.08 -0.48 -12.22
N LEU A 73 -2.19 0.48 -12.48
CA LEU A 73 -2.25 1.37 -13.63
C LEU A 73 -2.08 0.58 -14.95
N LEU A 74 -1.10 -0.32 -15.01
CA LEU A 74 -0.87 -1.17 -16.18
C LEU A 74 -2.07 -2.08 -16.47
N LEU A 75 -2.63 -2.72 -15.44
CA LEU A 75 -3.87 -3.50 -15.52
C LEU A 75 -5.04 -2.64 -15.99
N GLY A 76 -5.16 -1.42 -15.48
CA GLY A 76 -6.18 -0.46 -15.92
C GLY A 76 -6.06 -0.11 -17.40
N ILE A 77 -4.84 0.12 -17.91
CA ILE A 77 -4.59 0.39 -19.32
C ILE A 77 -4.94 -0.84 -20.17
N ILE A 78 -4.50 -2.03 -19.79
CA ILE A 78 -4.83 -3.28 -20.50
C ILE A 78 -6.35 -3.49 -20.49
N ALA A 79 -7.03 -3.26 -19.37
CA ALA A 79 -8.49 -3.35 -19.28
C ALA A 79 -9.22 -2.37 -20.22
N VAL A 80 -8.72 -1.13 -20.36
CA VAL A 80 -9.28 -0.16 -21.31
C VAL A 80 -9.01 -0.56 -22.76
N MET A 81 -7.82 -1.12 -23.05
CA MET A 81 -7.50 -1.63 -24.38
C MET A 81 -8.33 -2.86 -24.77
N GLU A 82 -8.53 -3.81 -23.86
CA GLU A 82 -9.39 -4.99 -24.07
C GLU A 82 -10.85 -4.58 -24.23
N PHE A 83 -11.32 -3.60 -23.45
CA PHE A 83 -12.65 -3.02 -23.64
C PHE A 83 -12.85 -2.44 -25.05
N ARG A 84 -11.81 -1.82 -25.63
CA ARG A 84 -11.84 -1.34 -27.03
C ARG A 84 -11.78 -2.47 -28.05
N ARG A 85 -11.14 -3.60 -27.73
CA ARG A 85 -11.01 -4.77 -28.61
C ARG A 85 -12.19 -5.76 -28.54
N ASN A 86 -13.18 -5.51 -27.67
CA ASN A 86 -14.33 -6.38 -27.44
C ASN A 86 -13.97 -7.83 -27.05
N ASN A 87 -12.74 -8.05 -26.56
CA ASN A 87 -12.34 -9.30 -25.91
C ASN A 87 -12.63 -9.17 -24.41
N ARG A 88 -13.36 -10.14 -23.86
CA ARG A 88 -13.87 -10.10 -22.48
C ARG A 88 -13.23 -11.19 -21.60
N ASP A 89 -11.91 -11.35 -21.69
CA ASP A 89 -11.18 -12.29 -20.85
C ASP A 89 -10.90 -11.69 -19.46
N TYR A 90 -11.96 -11.49 -18.68
CA TYR A 90 -11.89 -10.93 -17.32
C TYR A 90 -11.24 -11.88 -16.30
N GLY A 91 -11.23 -13.19 -16.58
CA GLY A 91 -10.67 -14.21 -15.68
C GLY A 91 -9.17 -14.02 -15.44
N THR A 92 -8.42 -13.74 -16.51
CA THR A 92 -6.97 -13.50 -16.42
C THR A 92 -6.67 -12.20 -15.68
N MET A 93 -7.44 -11.14 -15.91
CA MET A 93 -7.29 -9.85 -15.21
C MET A 93 -7.56 -9.97 -13.71
N LEU A 94 -8.58 -10.75 -13.32
CA LEU A 94 -8.91 -11.00 -11.92
C LEU A 94 -7.84 -11.81 -11.20
N ASN A 95 -7.31 -12.87 -11.82
CA ASN A 95 -6.23 -13.67 -11.25
C ASN A 95 -4.94 -12.86 -11.08
N VAL A 96 -4.58 -12.08 -12.10
CA VAL A 96 -3.40 -11.22 -12.07
C VAL A 96 -3.58 -10.09 -11.03
N GLY A 97 -4.77 -9.50 -10.93
CA GLY A 97 -5.12 -8.54 -9.88
C GLY A 97 -5.05 -9.13 -8.47
N ALA A 98 -5.51 -10.37 -8.27
CA ALA A 98 -5.46 -11.06 -6.99
C ALA A 98 -4.02 -11.33 -6.53
N PHE A 99 -3.12 -11.70 -7.45
CA PHE A 99 -1.69 -11.86 -7.16
C PHE A 99 -1.08 -10.53 -6.66
N PHE A 100 -1.45 -9.40 -7.25
CA PHE A 100 -0.92 -8.10 -6.84
C PHE A 100 -1.35 -7.66 -5.44
N ASN A 101 -2.43 -8.22 -4.90
CA ASN A 101 -2.84 -7.97 -3.52
C ASN A 101 -1.76 -8.41 -2.52
N LEU A 102 -0.89 -9.35 -2.89
CA LEU A 102 0.26 -9.76 -2.10
C LEU A 102 1.22 -8.58 -1.84
N PHE A 103 1.43 -7.67 -2.79
CA PHE A 103 2.27 -6.48 -2.58
C PHE A 103 1.64 -5.49 -1.59
N ILE A 104 0.31 -5.37 -1.58
CA ILE A 104 -0.40 -4.60 -0.53
C ILE A 104 -0.13 -5.20 0.85
N VAL A 105 -0.21 -6.53 0.96
CA VAL A 105 0.02 -7.24 2.23
C VAL A 105 1.47 -7.07 2.69
N LEU A 106 2.44 -7.20 1.80
CA LEU A 106 3.85 -6.95 2.12
C LEU A 106 4.10 -5.50 2.55
N GLY A 107 3.48 -4.54 1.86
CA GLY A 107 3.51 -3.13 2.24
C GLY A 107 2.94 -2.92 3.65
N ALA A 108 1.79 -3.51 3.96
CA ALA A 108 1.17 -3.43 5.28
C ALA A 108 2.07 -4.01 6.38
N ILE A 109 2.68 -5.18 6.15
CA ILE A 109 3.62 -5.80 7.09
C ILE A 109 4.84 -4.90 7.32
N CYS A 110 5.41 -4.34 6.24
CA CYS A 110 6.55 -3.42 6.35
C CYS A 110 6.18 -2.15 7.14
N ALA A 111 4.97 -1.62 6.97
CA ALA A 111 4.47 -0.48 7.73
C ALA A 111 4.36 -0.82 9.22
N ILE A 112 3.78 -1.97 9.56
CA ILE A 112 3.62 -2.42 10.95
C ILE A 112 5.00 -2.55 11.62
N ILE A 113 5.99 -3.13 10.93
CA ILE A 113 7.36 -3.23 11.43
C ILE A 113 7.97 -1.82 11.62
N GLY A 114 7.75 -0.91 10.68
CA GLY A 114 8.13 0.49 10.82
C GLY A 114 7.54 1.14 12.08
N PHE A 115 6.23 1.02 12.29
CA PHE A 115 5.52 1.56 13.45
C PHE A 115 5.95 0.95 14.79
N THR A 116 6.19 -0.36 14.83
CA THR A 116 6.67 -1.02 16.07
C THR A 116 8.06 -0.53 16.44
N LYS A 117 8.97 -0.37 15.49
CA LYS A 117 10.33 0.15 15.72
C LYS A 117 10.36 1.61 16.20
N MET A 118 9.39 2.44 15.79
CA MET A 118 9.27 3.82 16.30
C MET A 118 8.81 3.85 17.76
N LYS A 119 7.86 2.99 18.15
CA LYS A 119 7.30 2.97 19.52
C LYS A 119 8.30 2.48 20.58
N THR A 120 9.25 1.63 20.21
CA THR A 120 10.30 1.16 21.14
C THR A 120 11.39 2.21 21.39
N ALA A 121 11.44 3.31 20.62
CA ALA A 121 12.54 4.27 20.67
C ALA A 121 12.44 5.35 21.78
N THR A 122 11.39 5.38 22.62
CA THR A 122 11.30 6.33 23.76
C THR A 122 10.33 5.79 24.84
N PRO A 123 10.65 5.70 26.16
CA PRO A 123 11.85 6.14 26.88
C PRO A 123 12.51 5.03 27.76
N GLU A 124 13.83 4.86 27.64
CA GLU A 124 14.67 4.54 28.81
C GLU A 124 15.22 5.88 29.34
N ILE A 125 14.35 6.70 29.95
CA ILE A 125 14.77 7.63 30.99
C ILE A 125 14.58 6.86 32.29
N LYS A 126 15.52 5.96 32.58
CA LYS A 126 15.65 5.36 33.89
C LYS A 126 17.02 5.75 34.42
N THR A 127 17.04 6.86 35.16
CA THR A 127 17.95 7.11 36.29
C THR A 127 19.40 6.65 36.09
N ALA A 128 20.21 7.48 35.43
CA ALA A 128 21.67 7.45 35.56
C ALA A 128 22.24 8.86 35.84
N SER A 129 21.45 9.70 36.51
CA SER A 129 21.84 11.05 36.94
C SER A 129 21.49 11.26 38.42
N ALA A 130 22.21 10.56 39.28
CA ALA A 130 22.52 10.87 40.69
C ALA A 130 23.68 9.90 41.00
N GLU A 131 24.92 10.26 41.29
CA GLU A 131 25.54 11.49 41.80
C GLU A 131 27.07 11.38 41.50
N PRO A 132 27.82 12.49 41.39
CA PRO A 132 29.26 12.45 41.19
C PRO A 132 29.99 12.57 42.55
N GLU A 133 30.79 11.59 42.95
CA GLU A 133 31.84 11.83 43.94
C GLU A 133 33.09 11.03 43.62
N ALA A 134 34.16 11.77 43.36
CA ALA A 134 35.48 11.26 43.03
C ALA A 134 36.10 10.62 44.28
N THR A 135 36.60 9.40 44.16
CA THR A 135 37.47 8.78 45.17
C THR A 135 38.85 8.52 44.57
N SER A 136 39.80 9.39 44.89
CA SER A 136 41.26 9.20 45.02
C SER A 136 41.87 10.59 45.25
N PRO A 137 42.84 10.83 46.16
CA PRO A 137 43.88 9.90 46.62
C PRO A 137 44.10 9.83 48.14
N ASP A 138 44.68 8.71 48.60
CA ASP A 138 45.81 8.60 49.54
C ASP A 138 46.38 7.17 49.46
#